data_AF-A0A4Q2XF74-F1
#
_entry.id   AF-A0A4Q2XF74-F1
#
_cell.length_a   1.000
_cell.length_b   1.000
_cell.length_c   1.000
_cell.angle_alpha   90.00
_cell.angle_beta   90.00
_cell.angle_gamma   90.00
#
_symmetry.space_group_name_H-M   'P 1'
#
loop_
_entity.id
_entity.type
_entity.pdbx_description
1 polymer ?
#
loop_
_entity_poly.entity_id
_entity_poly.type
_entity_poly.pdbx_seq_one_letter_code
_entity_poly.pdbx_strand_id
1 'polypeptide(L)'
;MIRWFLALAACALPALATPEKKVIDGVTYHILHAKPAEIRVIWKDAQDRQIETFPHATAYLTGIGETPDTIMNGGIYERGGVPSGLLIQNSRELHPLNRADGKGNFFLKPNGIF
;
A
#
# COMPACT_ATOMS: atom_id res chain seq x y z
N MET A 1 -5.71 50.46 -19.40
CA MET A 1 -6.11 49.17 -20.00
C MET A 1 -5.62 48.04 -19.10
N ILE A 2 -6.52 47.37 -18.38
CA ILE A 2 -6.17 46.29 -17.44
C ILE A 2 -6.18 44.97 -18.20
N ARG A 3 -5.04 44.29 -18.22
CA ARG A 3 -4.85 43.00 -18.89
C ARG A 3 -4.98 41.91 -17.83
N TRP A 4 -6.08 41.18 -17.85
CA TRP A 4 -6.27 39.97 -17.06
C TRP A 4 -5.53 38.82 -17.74
N PHE A 5 -4.54 38.23 -17.07
CA PHE A 5 -3.98 36.95 -17.49
C PHE A 5 -4.78 35.84 -16.82
N LEU A 6 -5.59 35.12 -17.58
CA LEU A 6 -6.07 33.80 -17.15
C LEU A 6 -4.86 32.85 -17.17
N ALA A 7 -4.34 32.52 -15.98
CA ALA A 7 -3.47 31.37 -15.83
C ALA A 7 -4.35 30.11 -15.97
N LEU A 8 -4.26 29.44 -17.12
CA LEU A 8 -4.84 28.13 -17.31
C LEU A 8 -4.00 27.15 -16.47
N ALA A 9 -4.46 26.83 -15.26
CA ALA A 9 -3.84 25.79 -14.45
C ALA A 9 -4.11 24.45 -15.13
N ALA A 10 -3.11 23.94 -15.86
CA ALA A 10 -3.13 22.57 -16.33
C ALA A 10 -3.10 21.65 -15.11
N CYS A 11 -4.25 21.05 -14.79
CA CYS A 11 -4.36 20.01 -13.79
C CYS A 11 -3.66 18.77 -14.36
N ALA A 12 -2.37 18.60 -14.09
CA ALA A 12 -1.67 17.37 -14.41
C ALA A 12 -2.30 16.27 -13.56
N LEU A 13 -3.09 15.40 -14.19
CA LEU A 13 -3.51 14.17 -13.53
C LEU A 13 -2.24 13.41 -13.16
N PRO A 14 -2.11 12.90 -11.92
CA PRO A 14 -0.96 12.09 -11.56
C PRO A 14 -0.90 10.91 -12.54
N ALA A 15 0.23 10.79 -13.23
CA ALA A 15 0.45 9.69 -14.15
C ALA A 15 0.47 8.41 -13.32
N LEU A 16 -0.49 7.53 -13.55
CA LEU A 16 -0.48 6.19 -12.94
C LEU A 16 0.85 5.52 -13.24
N ALA A 17 1.36 4.75 -12.27
CA ALA A 17 2.59 4.01 -12.49
C ALA A 17 2.48 3.18 -13.77
N THR A 18 3.49 3.25 -14.63
CA THR A 18 3.56 2.42 -15.83
C THR A 18 4.49 1.25 -15.54
N PRO A 19 3.97 0.08 -15.13
CA PRO A 19 4.81 -1.06 -14.80
C PRO A 19 5.54 -1.60 -16.03
N GLU A 20 6.78 -2.04 -15.84
CA GLU A 20 7.50 -2.84 -16.82
C GLU A 20 6.78 -4.19 -16.97
N LYS A 21 6.47 -4.59 -18.21
CA LYS A 21 5.92 -5.91 -18.49
C LYS A 21 7.06 -6.89 -18.79
N LYS A 22 7.15 -7.97 -18.04
CA LYS A 22 8.14 -9.04 -18.25
C LYS A 22 7.46 -10.41 -18.32
N VAL A 23 7.91 -11.29 -19.22
CA VAL A 23 7.42 -12.68 -19.30
C VAL A 23 8.55 -13.61 -18.85
N ILE A 24 8.26 -14.46 -17.86
CA ILE A 24 9.21 -15.46 -17.31
C ILE A 24 8.46 -16.79 -17.28
N ASP A 25 9.00 -17.83 -17.93
CA ASP A 25 8.39 -19.16 -18.03
C ASP A 25 6.92 -19.15 -18.45
N GLY A 26 6.56 -18.24 -19.37
CA GLY A 26 5.19 -18.05 -19.88
C GLY A 26 4.27 -17.24 -18.97
N VAL A 27 4.72 -16.81 -17.79
CA VAL A 27 3.95 -15.99 -16.84
C VAL A 27 4.27 -14.51 -17.06
N THR A 28 3.22 -13.67 -17.13
CA THR A 28 3.36 -12.22 -17.25
C THR A 28 3.47 -11.58 -15.87
N TYR A 29 4.52 -10.78 -15.68
CA TYR A 29 4.76 -9.95 -14.51
C TYR A 29 4.64 -8.47 -14.88
N HIS A 30 4.02 -7.70 -13.99
CA HIS A 30 4.02 -6.24 -14.02
C HIS A 30 4.92 -5.76 -12.89
N ILE A 31 6.06 -5.18 -13.25
CA ILE A 31 7.14 -4.83 -12.32
C ILE A 31 7.10 -3.32 -12.07
N LEU A 32 7.04 -2.97 -10.80
CA LEU A 32 7.14 -1.60 -10.32
C LEU A 32 8.41 -1.45 -9.49
N HIS A 33 9.15 -0.38 -9.77
CA HIS A 33 10.36 -0.03 -9.03
C HIS A 33 10.05 1.15 -8.11
N ALA A 34 10.34 1.01 -6.83
CA ALA A 34 10.22 2.07 -5.83
C ALA A 34 11.40 1.99 -4.86
N LYS A 35 11.84 3.14 -4.34
CA LYS A 35 12.78 3.12 -3.21
C LYS A 35 12.02 2.71 -1.95
N PRO A 36 12.65 1.99 -0.99
CA PRO A 36 11.96 1.62 0.26
C PRO A 36 11.33 2.81 0.99
N ALA A 37 11.98 3.98 0.96
CA ALA A 37 11.47 5.21 1.57
C ALA A 37 10.20 5.79 0.90
N GLU A 38 9.88 5.36 -0.31
CA GLU A 38 8.69 5.77 -1.08
C GLU A 38 7.50 4.81 -0.83
N ILE A 39 7.74 3.67 -0.17
CA ILE A 39 6.71 2.67 0.12
C ILE A 39 6.04 2.99 1.46
N ARG A 40 4.70 3.02 1.44
CA ARG A 40 3.88 3.16 2.64
C ARG A 40 3.08 1.89 2.88
N VAL A 41 3.02 1.46 4.14
CA VAL A 41 2.10 0.43 4.63
C VAL A 41 0.95 1.15 5.35
N ILE A 42 -0.29 0.84 5.00
CA ILE A 42 -1.49 1.39 5.63
C ILE A 42 -2.43 0.26 6.05
N TRP A 43 -2.99 0.34 7.25
CA TRP A 43 -3.98 -0.62 7.76
C TRP A 43 -5.31 0.02 8.12
N LYS A 44 -5.27 1.12 8.88
CA LYS A 44 -6.46 1.84 9.34
C LYS A 44 -6.41 3.31 8.99
N ASP A 45 -7.58 3.90 8.82
CA ASP A 45 -7.74 5.33 8.62
C ASP A 45 -7.64 6.12 9.95
N ALA A 46 -7.77 7.45 9.86
CA ALA A 46 -7.68 8.35 11.01
C ALA A 46 -8.82 8.15 12.03
N GLN A 47 -9.87 7.40 11.70
CA GLN A 47 -10.99 7.05 12.57
C GLN A 47 -10.88 5.61 13.12
N ASP A 48 -9.70 4.99 13.00
CA ASP A 48 -9.42 3.60 13.39
C ASP A 48 -10.24 2.55 12.62
N ARG A 49 -10.80 2.92 11.46
CA ARG A 49 -11.50 1.97 10.58
C ARG A 49 -10.51 1.29 9.65
N GLN A 50 -10.68 -0.02 9.47
CA GLN A 50 -9.85 -0.81 8.58
C GLN A 50 -10.03 -0.37 7.12
N ILE A 51 -8.92 -0.27 6.41
CA ILE A 51 -8.88 0.01 4.98
C ILE A 51 -8.93 -1.32 4.24
N GLU A 52 -10.12 -1.72 3.82
CA GLU A 52 -10.37 -3.04 3.22
C GLU A 52 -10.46 -3.02 1.69
N THR A 53 -10.55 -1.82 1.09
CA THR A 53 -10.79 -1.67 -0.34
C THR A 53 -9.88 -0.60 -0.96
N PHE A 54 -9.53 -0.75 -2.24
CA PHE A 54 -8.74 0.25 -2.96
C PHE A 54 -9.40 1.63 -3.00
N PRO A 55 -10.74 1.78 -3.20
CA PRO A 55 -11.38 3.09 -3.11
C PRO A 55 -11.22 3.77 -1.74
N HIS A 56 -11.33 3.02 -0.64
CA HIS A 56 -11.11 3.57 0.71
C HIS A 56 -9.65 3.96 0.92
N ALA A 57 -8.70 3.14 0.46
CA ALA A 57 -7.27 3.46 0.49
C ALA A 57 -6.97 4.75 -0.29
N THR A 58 -7.48 4.88 -1.51
CA THR A 58 -7.32 6.08 -2.34
C THR A 58 -7.93 7.30 -1.67
N ALA A 59 -9.15 7.20 -1.13
CA ALA A 59 -9.81 8.31 -0.43
C ALA A 59 -9.04 8.75 0.82
N TYR A 60 -8.52 7.79 1.59
CA TYR A 60 -7.70 8.07 2.77
C TYR A 60 -6.39 8.78 2.38
N LEU A 61 -5.65 8.24 1.41
CA LEU A 61 -4.36 8.80 0.97
C LEU A 61 -4.54 10.20 0.38
N THR A 62 -5.50 10.38 -0.53
CA THR A 62 -5.79 11.70 -1.11
C THR A 62 -6.26 12.70 -0.07
N GLY A 63 -7.03 12.27 0.92
CA GLY A 63 -7.49 13.08 2.05
C GLY A 63 -6.34 13.58 2.95
N ILE A 64 -5.21 12.87 2.98
CA ILE A 64 -3.99 13.29 3.71
C ILE A 64 -2.94 13.94 2.79
N GLY A 65 -3.32 14.28 1.54
CA GLY A 65 -2.44 14.94 0.58
C GLY A 65 -1.43 14.01 -0.12
N GLU A 66 -1.62 12.69 -0.02
CA GLU A 66 -0.79 11.68 -0.67
C GLU A 66 -1.46 11.22 -1.97
N THR A 67 -0.68 11.16 -3.05
CA THR A 67 -1.13 10.66 -4.36
C THR A 67 -0.29 9.45 -4.75
N PRO A 68 -0.72 8.22 -4.42
CA PRO A 68 0.05 7.03 -4.73
C PRO A 68 0.05 6.75 -6.24
N ASP A 69 1.20 6.41 -6.81
CA ASP A 69 1.29 5.98 -8.21
C ASP A 69 0.67 4.58 -8.42
N THR A 70 0.65 3.77 -7.36
CA THR A 70 0.06 2.42 -7.34
C THR A 70 -0.42 2.05 -5.93
N ILE A 71 -1.38 1.13 -5.85
CA ILE A 71 -1.86 0.53 -4.60
C ILE A 71 -2.05 -0.97 -4.85
N MET A 72 -1.61 -1.80 -3.91
CA MET A 72 -1.80 -3.25 -3.96
C MET A 72 -2.17 -3.80 -2.58
N ASN A 73 -2.61 -5.05 -2.52
CA ASN A 73 -2.80 -5.74 -1.24
C ASN A 73 -1.46 -5.83 -0.50
N GLY A 74 -1.50 -5.66 0.82
CA GLY A 74 -0.34 -5.81 1.69
C GLY A 74 -0.18 -7.25 2.16
N GLY A 75 -0.34 -7.46 3.47
CA GLY A 75 -0.20 -8.76 4.13
C GLY A 75 -1.45 -9.64 4.09
N ILE A 76 -1.42 -10.67 4.93
CA ILE A 76 -2.52 -11.60 5.16
C ILE A 76 -3.21 -11.23 6.46
N TYR A 77 -4.54 -11.38 6.46
CA TYR A 77 -5.39 -10.95 7.54
C TYR A 77 -6.28 -12.11 8.00
N GLU A 78 -6.40 -12.22 9.31
CA GLU A 78 -7.40 -13.04 9.98
C GLU A 78 -8.79 -12.42 9.87
N ARG A 79 -9.80 -13.17 10.32
CA ARG A 79 -11.18 -12.68 10.38
C ARG A 79 -11.25 -11.35 11.14
N GLY A 80 -11.97 -10.39 10.55
CA GLY A 80 -12.09 -9.04 11.10
C GLY A 80 -10.88 -8.15 10.82
N GLY A 81 -10.13 -8.43 9.74
CA GLY A 81 -9.09 -7.54 9.23
C GLY A 81 -7.87 -7.38 10.15
N VAL A 82 -7.59 -8.37 11.00
CA VAL A 82 -6.44 -8.36 11.90
C VAL A 82 -5.22 -8.96 11.19
N PRO A 83 -4.06 -8.29 11.15
CA PRO A 83 -2.86 -8.85 10.53
C PRO A 83 -2.51 -10.22 11.12
N SER A 84 -2.23 -11.21 10.27
CA SER A 84 -1.82 -12.56 10.74
C SER A 84 -0.39 -12.58 11.33
N GLY A 85 0.37 -11.51 11.17
CA GLY A 85 1.77 -11.40 11.59
C GLY A 85 2.17 -9.95 11.93
N LEU A 86 3.49 -9.71 11.92
CA LEU A 86 4.04 -8.39 12.26
C LEU A 86 3.50 -7.31 11.31
N LEU A 87 2.95 -6.24 11.87
CA LEU A 87 2.56 -5.05 11.13
C LEU A 87 3.28 -3.84 11.73
N ILE A 88 4.15 -3.23 10.95
CA ILE A 88 4.80 -1.96 11.28
C ILE A 88 4.31 -0.90 10.29
N GLN A 89 3.85 0.22 10.82
CA GLN A 89 3.44 1.39 10.03
C GLN A 89 4.06 2.64 10.67
N ASN A 90 4.73 3.47 9.87
CA ASN A 90 5.40 4.69 10.34
C ASN A 90 6.33 4.45 11.53
N SER A 91 7.15 3.39 11.45
CA SER A 91 8.07 2.96 12.52
C SER A 91 7.39 2.57 13.84
N ARG A 92 6.06 2.36 13.85
CA ARG A 92 5.30 1.88 15.00
C ARG A 92 4.82 0.46 14.75
N GLU A 93 5.07 -0.42 15.70
CA GLU A 93 4.45 -1.74 15.73
C GLU A 93 2.96 -1.59 16.07
N LEU A 94 2.10 -2.01 15.13
CA LEU A 94 0.65 -2.02 15.28
C LEU A 94 0.10 -3.42 15.55
N HIS A 95 0.85 -4.47 15.17
CA HIS A 95 0.53 -5.85 15.49
C HIS A 95 1.83 -6.66 15.64
N PRO A 96 1.99 -7.49 16.68
CA PRO A 96 3.23 -8.18 16.96
C PRO A 96 3.50 -9.31 15.97
N LEU A 97 4.76 -9.75 15.95
CA LEU A 97 5.16 -10.97 15.24
C LEU A 97 4.39 -12.18 15.79
N ASN A 98 3.84 -12.99 14.89
CA ASN A 98 3.21 -14.25 15.28
C ASN A 98 4.29 -15.30 15.63
N ARG A 99 4.30 -15.73 16.89
CA ARG A 99 5.23 -16.73 17.43
C ARG A 99 4.55 -18.05 17.81
N ALA A 100 3.25 -18.17 17.56
CA ALA A 100 2.48 -19.35 17.92
C ALA A 100 2.94 -20.58 17.11
N ASP A 101 2.68 -21.77 17.63
CA ASP A 101 2.74 -23.01 16.85
C ASP A 101 1.44 -23.22 16.09
N GLY A 102 1.53 -23.78 14.90
CA GLY A 102 0.37 -23.99 14.04
C GLY A 102 0.72 -24.72 12.75
N LYS A 103 -0.26 -24.82 11.85
CA LYS A 103 -0.14 -25.53 10.58
C LYS A 103 -0.03 -24.56 9.42
N GLY A 104 0.77 -24.91 8.43
CA GLY A 104 0.95 -24.12 7.21
C GLY A 104 2.09 -23.10 7.30
N ASN A 105 2.31 -22.40 6.18
CA ASN A 105 3.53 -21.61 5.96
C ASN A 105 3.69 -20.43 6.92
N PHE A 106 2.61 -19.94 7.54
CA PHE A 106 2.62 -18.80 8.46
C PHE A 106 3.04 -19.13 9.90
N PHE A 107 3.25 -20.42 10.21
CA PHE A 107 3.68 -20.88 11.52
C PHE A 107 5.08 -21.52 11.51
N LEU A 108 5.74 -21.55 10.34
CA LEU A 108 7.09 -22.09 10.17
C LEU A 108 8.12 -21.18 10.85
N LYS A 109 8.97 -21.73 11.72
CA LYS A 109 10.06 -20.99 12.38
C LYS A 109 11.41 -21.42 11.80
N PRO A 110 12.37 -20.51 11.56
CA PRO A 110 12.37 -19.06 11.86
C PRO A 110 11.73 -18.16 10.79
N ASN A 111 10.99 -18.71 9.82
CA ASN A 111 10.43 -17.93 8.70
C ASN A 111 9.27 -17.01 9.15
N GLY A 112 8.97 -15.96 8.37
CA GLY A 112 7.80 -15.11 8.59
C GLY A 112 8.06 -13.71 9.14
N ILE A 113 9.32 -13.27 9.21
CA ILE A 113 9.66 -11.84 9.23
C ILE A 113 10.02 -11.48 7.77
N PHE A 114 9.09 -10.83 7.06
CA PHE A 114 9.35 -10.22 5.75
C PHE A 114 9.63 -8.73 5.93
#